data_AF-A0A0P0XYW4-F1
#
_entry.id   AF-A0A0P0XYW4-F1
#
_cell.length_a   1.000
_cell.length_b   1.000
_cell.length_c   1.000
_cell.angle_alpha   90.00
_cell.angle_beta   90.00
_cell.angle_gamma   90.00
#
_symmetry.space_group_name_H-M   'P 1'
#
loop_
_entity.id
_entity.type
_entity.pdbx_description
1 polymer ?
#
loop_
_entity_poly.entity_id
_entity_poly.type
_entity_poly.pdbx_seq_one_letter_code
_entity_poly.pdbx_strand_id
1 'polypeptide(L)'
;PALRRKLIKMLLDPNPGTRIIVPGLLERVWFRKTAPVPRPIIADPAPAPVHTRDNAGDDKDEPPEVLNAFHLISLSEGFDLSSLFEHDPAASPGRATARGRHAVHDAGGGKRLGRAAGGVRDGRRHATCVTRSGARGVRLAVAADVFSVVPSLLVVDVKKDGGDAMEYWSFCSEELQPALKDIVWSPAVT
;
A
#
# COMPACT_ATOMS: atom_id res chain seq x y z
N PRO A 1 -9.06 -20.37 13.17
CA PRO A 1 -10.01 -19.67 12.24
C PRO A 1 -11.38 -19.33 12.88
N ALA A 2 -12.10 -20.30 13.44
CA ALA A 2 -13.47 -20.09 13.97
C ALA A 2 -13.55 -19.11 15.15
N LEU A 3 -12.59 -19.19 16.09
CA LEU A 3 -12.57 -18.32 17.27
C LEU A 3 -12.43 -16.82 16.89
N ARG A 4 -11.61 -16.52 15.88
CA ARG A 4 -11.41 -15.16 15.35
C ARG A 4 -12.70 -14.60 14.73
N ARG A 5 -13.39 -15.40 13.92
CA ARG A 5 -14.68 -15.03 13.31
C ARG A 5 -15.76 -14.75 14.37
N LYS A 6 -15.84 -15.57 15.43
CA LYS A 6 -16.77 -15.33 16.53
C LYS A 6 -16.46 -14.03 17.27
N LEU A 7 -15.19 -13.73 17.51
CA LEU A 7 -14.79 -12.49 18.14
C LEU A 7 -15.17 -11.25 17.31
N ILE A 8 -14.89 -11.27 16.00
CA ILE A 8 -15.26 -10.17 15.10
C ILE A 8 -16.77 -9.90 15.15
N LYS A 9 -17.61 -10.94 15.14
CA LYS A 9 -19.07 -10.78 15.26
C LYS A 9 -19.51 -10.10 16.55
N MET A 10 -18.82 -10.37 17.66
CA MET A 10 -19.13 -9.74 18.95
C MET A 10 -18.64 -8.29 19.03
N LEU A 11 -17.53 -7.98 18.34
CA LEU A 11 -16.98 -6.63 18.26
C LEU A 11 -17.82 -5.74 17.34
N LEU A 12 -18.30 -6.29 16.23
CA LEU A 12 -19.13 -5.63 15.22
C LEU A 12 -20.63 -5.88 15.44
N ASP A 13 -21.05 -6.12 16.68
CA ASP A 13 -22.46 -6.24 17.02
C ASP A 13 -23.16 -4.89 16.82
N PRO A 14 -24.20 -4.79 15.96
CA PRO A 14 -24.93 -3.54 15.73
C PRO A 14 -25.58 -2.99 17.00
N ASN A 15 -25.98 -3.86 17.93
CA ASN A 15 -26.60 -3.44 19.17
C ASN A 15 -25.51 -3.13 20.23
N PRO A 16 -25.37 -1.87 20.68
CA PRO A 16 -24.36 -1.51 21.67
C PRO A 16 -24.58 -2.22 23.02
N GLY A 17 -25.82 -2.61 23.35
CA GLY A 17 -26.14 -3.31 24.61
C GLY A 17 -25.67 -4.77 24.66
N THR A 18 -25.47 -5.41 23.51
CA THR A 18 -24.97 -6.81 23.41
C THR A 18 -23.55 -6.90 22.87
N ARG A 19 -23.00 -5.80 22.35
CA ARG A 19 -21.61 -5.71 21.90
C ARG A 19 -20.63 -6.02 23.02
N ILE A 20 -19.58 -6.77 22.70
CA ILE A 20 -18.53 -7.08 23.66
C ILE A 20 -17.84 -5.80 24.15
N ILE A 21 -17.76 -5.65 25.47
CA ILE A 21 -17.02 -4.57 26.12
C ILE A 21 -15.58 -5.01 26.43
N VAL A 22 -14.70 -4.03 26.69
CA VAL A 22 -13.27 -4.26 26.95
C VAL A 22 -13.01 -5.33 28.02
N PRO A 23 -13.71 -5.36 29.18
CA PRO A 23 -13.52 -6.43 30.17
C PRO A 23 -13.77 -7.83 29.59
N GLY A 24 -14.90 -8.02 28.87
CA GLY A 24 -15.23 -9.30 28.24
C GLY A 24 -14.30 -9.68 27.08
N LEU A 25 -13.62 -8.70 26.49
CA LEU A 25 -12.60 -8.91 25.45
C LEU A 25 -11.33 -9.52 26.05
N LEU A 26 -10.86 -8.98 27.19
CA LEU A 26 -9.64 -9.42 27.88
C LEU A 26 -9.74 -10.85 28.44
N GLU A 27 -10.94 -11.34 28.71
CA GLU A 27 -11.18 -12.71 29.17
C GLU A 27 -10.97 -13.77 28.08
N ARG A 28 -10.93 -13.38 26.80
CA ARG A 28 -10.83 -14.30 25.67
C ARG A 28 -9.42 -14.89 25.57
N VAL A 29 -9.33 -16.17 25.20
CA VAL A 29 -8.05 -16.89 25.00
C VAL A 29 -7.10 -16.17 24.03
N TRP A 30 -7.63 -15.48 23.01
CA TRP A 30 -6.81 -14.73 22.06
C TRP A 30 -6.04 -13.58 22.73
N PHE A 31 -6.63 -12.92 23.75
CA PHE A 31 -5.98 -11.86 24.54
C PHE A 31 -5.20 -12.39 25.74
N ARG A 32 -5.53 -13.60 26.24
CA ARG A 32 -4.78 -14.23 27.34
C ARG A 32 -3.47 -14.89 26.92
N LYS A 33 -3.32 -15.24 25.64
CA LYS A 33 -2.12 -15.94 25.12
C LYS A 33 -0.98 -15.01 24.71
N THR A 34 -1.22 -13.71 24.61
CA THR A 34 -0.13 -12.75 24.36
C THR A 34 0.67 -12.60 25.64
N ALA A 35 1.99 -12.78 25.55
CA ALA A 35 2.93 -12.42 26.62
C ALA A 35 2.60 -11.01 27.15
N PRO A 36 2.91 -10.69 28.42
CA PRO A 36 2.61 -9.37 28.98
C PRO A 36 3.08 -8.31 27.99
N VAL A 37 2.15 -7.52 27.46
CA VAL A 37 2.52 -6.38 26.62
C VAL A 37 3.47 -5.55 27.48
N PRO A 38 4.73 -5.33 27.06
CA PRO A 38 5.60 -4.42 27.78
C PRO A 38 4.80 -3.14 27.97
N ARG A 39 4.73 -2.63 29.21
CA ARG A 39 4.03 -1.37 29.52
C ARG A 39 4.32 -0.40 28.38
N PRO A 40 3.31 0.31 27.84
CA PRO A 40 3.57 1.25 26.76
C PRO A 40 4.72 2.10 27.26
N ILE A 41 5.86 1.99 26.57
CA ILE A 41 6.91 2.95 26.78
C ILE A 41 6.22 4.20 26.22
N ILE A 42 5.64 4.99 27.12
CA ILE A 42 5.48 6.41 26.88
C ILE A 42 6.92 6.92 26.88
N ALA A 43 7.67 6.50 25.85
CA ALA A 43 8.78 7.28 25.37
C ALA A 43 8.05 8.45 24.76
N ASP A 44 8.43 9.66 25.18
CA ASP A 44 8.07 10.85 24.44
C ASP A 44 8.19 10.52 22.95
N PRO A 45 7.17 10.82 22.13
CA PRO A 45 7.26 10.56 20.71
C PRO A 45 8.57 11.19 20.26
N ALA A 46 9.52 10.36 19.82
CA ALA A 46 10.72 10.87 19.16
C ALA A 46 10.20 11.86 18.13
N PRO A 47 10.74 13.10 18.11
CA PRO A 47 10.13 14.18 17.36
C PRO A 47 9.88 13.67 15.96
N ALA A 48 8.59 13.58 15.59
CA ALA A 48 8.22 13.23 14.22
C ALA A 48 9.03 14.17 13.32
N PRO A 49 9.59 13.69 12.19
CA PRO A 49 10.24 14.58 11.25
C PRO A 49 9.23 15.68 10.94
N VAL A 50 9.49 16.88 11.46
CA VAL A 50 8.70 18.05 11.13
C VAL A 50 8.89 18.18 9.64
N HIS A 51 7.83 17.89 8.87
CA HIS A 51 7.76 18.33 7.49
C HIS A 51 7.72 19.86 7.58
N THR A 52 8.90 20.49 7.62
CA THR A 52 9.06 21.90 7.35
C THR A 52 8.57 22.06 5.93
N ARG A 53 7.31 22.49 5.82
CA ARG A 53 6.66 22.80 4.56
C ARG A 53 7.18 24.17 4.14
N ASP A 54 8.48 24.23 3.89
CA ASP A 54 9.14 25.42 3.41
C ASP A 54 8.90 25.47 1.91
N ASN A 55 7.86 26.24 1.56
CA ASN A 55 7.66 26.75 0.22
C ASN A 55 8.85 27.65 -0.15
N ALA A 56 9.89 27.10 -0.77
CA ALA A 56 10.86 27.87 -1.54
C ALA A 56 11.53 26.95 -2.57
N GLY A 57 11.31 27.25 -3.85
CA GLY A 57 11.77 26.41 -4.95
C GLY A 57 13.29 26.31 -5.04
N ASP A 58 13.78 25.13 -5.42
CA ASP A 58 14.79 24.92 -6.47
C ASP A 58 14.88 23.40 -6.73
N ASP A 59 15.07 23.03 -7.99
CA ASP A 59 14.99 21.66 -8.52
C ASP A 59 16.13 20.73 -8.03
N LYS A 60 16.07 20.04 -6.88
CA LYS A 60 17.01 18.93 -6.54
C LYS A 60 16.42 17.86 -5.59
N ASP A 61 16.29 16.63 -6.11
CA ASP A 61 16.31 15.33 -5.38
C ASP A 61 15.70 15.30 -3.95
N GLU A 62 14.40 15.60 -3.79
CA GLU A 62 13.72 15.35 -2.50
C GLU A 62 13.59 13.85 -2.26
N PRO A 63 14.00 13.31 -1.09
CA PRO A 63 13.89 11.89 -0.80
C PRO A 63 12.42 11.43 -0.77
N PRO A 64 12.14 10.16 -1.12
CA PRO A 64 10.79 9.61 -1.08
C PRO A 64 10.20 9.69 0.33
N GLU A 65 8.88 9.93 0.42
CA GLU A 65 8.16 10.04 1.69
C GLU A 65 8.31 8.76 2.52
N VAL A 66 8.57 8.92 3.83
CA VAL A 66 8.84 7.80 4.74
C VAL A 66 7.55 7.24 5.32
N LEU A 67 7.27 5.96 5.07
CA LEU A 67 6.13 5.22 5.62
C LEU A 67 6.49 4.59 6.97
N ASN A 68 5.88 5.11 8.02
CA ASN A 68 5.75 4.41 9.29
C ASN A 68 4.84 3.15 9.19
N ALA A 69 4.82 2.37 10.27
CA ALA A 69 4.01 1.16 10.37
C ALA A 69 2.50 1.40 10.17
N PHE A 70 1.95 2.54 10.61
CA PHE A 70 0.54 2.86 10.44
C PHE A 70 0.19 3.13 8.98
N HIS A 71 1.08 3.77 8.22
CA HIS A 71 0.89 3.93 6.78
C HIS A 71 0.90 2.58 6.06
N LEU A 72 1.81 1.67 6.42
CA LEU A 72 1.82 0.32 5.83
C LEU A 72 0.55 -0.48 6.14
N ILE A 73 0.02 -0.35 7.37
CA ILE A 73 -1.23 -1.00 7.77
C ILE A 73 -2.41 -0.41 6.99
N SER A 74 -2.53 0.91 6.91
CA SER A 74 -3.63 1.58 6.21
C SER A 74 -3.64 1.30 4.70
N LEU A 75 -2.47 0.95 4.16
CA LEU A 75 -2.32 0.54 2.77
C LEU A 75 -2.89 -0.87 2.52
N SER A 76 -2.93 -1.80 3.48
CA SER A 76 -3.38 -3.18 3.23
C SER A 76 -4.82 -3.26 2.70
N GLU A 77 -5.07 -4.14 1.71
CA GLU A 77 -6.39 -4.34 1.06
C GLU A 77 -7.49 -4.65 2.08
N GLY A 78 -7.16 -5.29 3.20
CA GLY A 78 -8.12 -5.60 4.26
C GLY A 78 -8.67 -4.37 5.00
N PHE A 79 -8.05 -3.20 4.82
CA PHE A 79 -8.51 -1.92 5.35
C PHE A 79 -9.10 -1.01 4.27
N ASP A 80 -9.11 -1.45 3.01
CA ASP A 80 -9.68 -0.71 1.90
C ASP A 80 -11.17 -1.07 1.72
N LEU A 81 -12.04 -0.10 1.99
CA LEU A 81 -13.49 -0.24 1.85
C LEU A 81 -14.01 0.17 0.48
N SER A 82 -13.15 0.62 -0.45
CA SER A 82 -13.56 1.07 -1.78
C SER A 82 -14.34 0.00 -2.55
N SER A 83 -13.97 -1.28 -2.37
CA SER A 83 -14.67 -2.44 -2.94
C SER A 83 -16.15 -2.55 -2.55
N LEU A 84 -16.58 -1.97 -1.42
CA LEU A 84 -18.00 -1.93 -1.03
C LEU A 84 -18.82 -0.94 -1.86
N PHE A 85 -18.16 -0.01 -2.55
CA PHE A 85 -18.78 1.05 -3.34
C PHE A 85 -18.54 0.88 -4.84
N GLU A 86 -17.83 -0.18 -5.25
CA GLU A 86 -17.72 -0.53 -6.66
C GLU A 86 -19.08 -0.99 -7.17
N HIS A 87 -19.61 -0.27 -8.16
CA HIS A 87 -20.83 -0.69 -8.85
C HIS A 87 -20.56 -2.01 -9.57
N ASP A 88 -21.58 -2.88 -9.65
CA ASP A 88 -21.49 -4.24 -10.19
C ASP A 88 -20.38 -4.38 -11.25
N PRO A 89 -19.37 -5.25 -11.06
CA PRO A 89 -18.26 -5.36 -12.01
C PRO A 89 -18.75 -5.74 -13.41
N ALA A 90 -19.94 -6.35 -13.51
CA ALA A 90 -20.63 -6.63 -14.76
C ALA A 90 -21.15 -5.36 -15.49
N ALA A 91 -21.53 -4.32 -14.75
CA ALA A 91 -22.03 -3.05 -15.30
C ALA A 91 -20.89 -2.11 -15.74
N SER A 92 -19.70 -2.24 -15.16
CA SER A 92 -18.55 -1.42 -15.52
C SER A 92 -17.21 -2.15 -15.29
N PRO A 93 -16.83 -3.11 -16.14
CA PRO A 93 -15.58 -3.88 -16.00
C PRO A 93 -14.34 -2.98 -16.02
N GLY A 94 -14.40 -1.85 -16.74
CA GLY A 94 -13.34 -0.85 -16.78
C GLY A 94 -13.23 0.03 -15.52
N ARG A 95 -14.14 -0.09 -14.55
CA ARG A 95 -14.16 0.78 -13.35
C ARG A 95 -13.52 0.14 -12.12
N ALA A 96 -13.26 -1.16 -12.14
CA ALA A 96 -12.58 -1.84 -11.04
C ALA A 96 -11.26 -1.15 -10.70
N THR A 97 -11.07 -0.86 -9.41
CA THR A 97 -9.81 -0.40 -8.87
C THR A 97 -8.80 -1.54 -8.96
N ALA A 98 -7.59 -1.24 -9.43
CA ALA A 98 -6.52 -2.23 -9.52
C ALA A 98 -5.23 -1.57 -9.03
N ARG A 99 -4.58 -2.22 -8.07
CA ARG A 99 -3.42 -1.69 -7.36
C ARG A 99 -2.50 -2.84 -6.99
N GLY A 100 -1.20 -2.63 -7.14
CA GLY A 100 -0.15 -3.59 -6.88
C GLY A 100 1.00 -2.91 -6.17
N ARG A 101 1.63 -3.62 -5.22
CA ARG A 101 2.75 -3.08 -4.45
C ARG A 101 3.96 -3.97 -4.52
N HIS A 102 5.11 -3.34 -4.64
CA HIS A 102 6.39 -4.03 -4.77
C HIS A 102 7.38 -3.42 -3.79
N ALA A 103 7.94 -4.26 -2.92
CA ALA A 103 9.06 -3.87 -2.07
C ALA A 103 10.36 -4.01 -2.88
N VAL A 104 11.20 -2.98 -2.89
CA VAL A 104 12.38 -2.89 -3.76
C VAL A 104 13.58 -2.41 -2.93
N HIS A 105 14.75 -3.00 -3.15
CA HIS A 105 15.98 -2.54 -2.51
C HIS A 105 16.43 -1.19 -3.07
N ASP A 106 16.84 -0.27 -2.18
CA ASP A 106 17.39 1.01 -2.57
C ASP A 106 18.88 0.92 -2.97
N ALA A 107 19.18 0.12 -4.00
CA ALA A 107 20.50 0.04 -4.63
C ALA A 107 20.55 0.85 -5.94
N GLY A 108 19.82 1.97 -5.99
CA GLY A 108 19.47 2.68 -7.24
C GLY A 108 18.15 2.23 -7.86
N GLY A 109 17.32 1.50 -7.09
CA GLY A 109 16.00 0.99 -7.50
C GLY A 109 15.04 2.09 -7.93
N GLY A 110 15.09 3.26 -7.29
CA GLY A 110 14.24 4.41 -7.64
C GLY A 110 14.43 4.87 -9.10
N LYS A 111 15.68 5.00 -9.57
CA LYS A 111 15.98 5.40 -10.96
C LYS A 111 15.63 4.30 -11.98
N ARG A 112 15.71 3.03 -11.59
CA ARG A 112 15.33 1.89 -12.45
C ARG A 112 13.82 1.76 -12.59
N LEU A 113 13.09 1.97 -11.50
CA LEU A 113 11.64 2.02 -11.52
C LEU A 113 11.14 3.15 -12.43
N GLY A 114 11.84 4.30 -12.41
CA GLY A 114 11.54 5.39 -13.32
C GLY A 114 11.62 5.05 -14.80
N ARG A 115 12.49 4.11 -15.15
CA ARG A 115 12.62 3.59 -16.51
C ARG A 115 11.60 2.49 -16.82
N ALA A 116 11.38 1.57 -15.87
CA ALA A 116 10.45 0.44 -16.05
C ALA A 116 8.98 0.88 -16.11
N ALA A 117 8.60 1.87 -15.31
CA ALA A 117 7.24 2.39 -15.29
C ALA A 117 6.91 3.33 -16.46
N GLY A 118 7.86 3.66 -17.35
CA GLY A 118 7.62 4.49 -18.54
C GLY A 118 7.84 5.99 -18.36
N GLY A 119 8.69 6.39 -17.39
CA GLY A 119 9.12 7.76 -17.21
C GLY A 119 8.65 8.37 -15.90
N VAL A 120 9.20 7.91 -14.77
CA VAL A 120 9.14 8.70 -13.53
C VAL A 120 9.91 9.99 -13.79
N ARG A 121 9.17 11.09 -13.91
CA ARG A 121 9.77 12.42 -13.80
C ARG A 121 9.98 12.67 -12.31
N ASP A 122 11.25 12.85 -11.96
CA ASP A 122 11.69 13.29 -10.64
C ASP A 122 10.88 14.48 -10.13
N GLY A 123 10.65 14.51 -8.82
CA GLY A 123 10.59 15.77 -8.09
C GLY A 123 9.21 16.40 -7.82
N ARG A 124 8.09 15.69 -7.94
CA ARG A 124 6.83 16.19 -7.34
C ARG A 124 5.86 15.07 -7.01
N ARG A 125 5.15 15.26 -5.90
CA ARG A 125 4.04 14.45 -5.34
C ARG A 125 2.91 14.13 -6.33
N HIS A 126 3.15 13.45 -7.44
CA HIS A 126 2.09 13.07 -8.37
C HIS A 126 2.52 11.84 -9.17
N ALA A 127 1.96 10.68 -8.82
CA ALA A 127 1.51 9.64 -9.74
C ALA A 127 2.14 9.75 -11.14
N THR A 128 3.19 8.98 -11.41
CA THR A 128 3.73 8.91 -12.77
C THR A 128 2.68 8.23 -13.65
N CYS A 129 1.86 9.02 -14.35
CA CYS A 129 0.82 8.54 -15.24
C CYS A 129 1.44 8.16 -16.57
N VAL A 130 1.54 6.86 -16.85
CA VAL A 130 1.98 6.36 -18.15
C VAL A 130 0.78 5.84 -18.90
N THR A 131 0.53 6.46 -20.05
CA THR A 131 -0.46 5.98 -21.01
C THR A 131 0.21 5.02 -21.98
N ARG A 132 -0.26 3.78 -22.00
CA ARG A 132 0.21 2.74 -22.93
C ARG A 132 -0.95 2.25 -23.77
N SER A 133 -0.67 1.94 -25.02
CA SER A 133 -1.58 1.11 -25.83
C SER A 133 -1.25 -0.35 -25.54
N GLY A 134 -2.16 -1.08 -24.91
CA GLY A 134 -2.03 -2.52 -24.72
C GLY A 134 -2.06 -3.29 -26.05
N ALA A 135 -1.82 -4.60 -26.01
CA ALA A 135 -1.80 -5.47 -27.19
C ALA A 135 -3.10 -5.43 -28.01
N ARG A 136 -4.22 -5.03 -27.38
CA ARG A 136 -5.54 -4.87 -28.00
C ARG A 136 -5.84 -3.45 -28.49
N GLY A 137 -4.86 -2.54 -28.47
CA GLY A 137 -5.06 -1.13 -28.83
C GLY A 137 -5.76 -0.29 -27.73
N VAL A 138 -6.01 -0.87 -26.56
CA VAL A 138 -6.71 -0.21 -25.45
C VAL A 138 -5.72 0.64 -24.68
N ARG A 139 -6.08 1.90 -24.41
CA ARG A 139 -5.26 2.80 -23.60
C ARG A 139 -5.37 2.44 -22.11
N LEU A 140 -4.24 2.12 -21.50
CA LEU A 140 -4.08 1.93 -20.06
C LEU A 140 -3.29 3.12 -19.50
N ALA A 141 -3.81 3.76 -18.46
CA ALA A 141 -3.10 4.75 -17.66
C ALA A 141 -2.75 4.14 -16.30
N VAL A 142 -1.47 4.15 -15.96
CA VAL A 142 -0.95 3.63 -14.68
C VAL A 142 -0.26 4.75 -13.95
N ALA A 143 -0.53 4.89 -12.66
CA ALA A 143 0.16 5.80 -11.75
C ALA A 143 1.06 4.99 -10.80
N ALA A 144 2.30 5.44 -10.61
CA ALA A 144 3.21 4.87 -9.62
C ALA A 144 3.65 5.92 -8.59
N ASP A 145 3.56 5.57 -7.31
CA ASP A 145 4.03 6.35 -6.17
C ASP A 145 5.16 5.57 -5.47
N VAL A 146 6.22 6.26 -5.04
CA VAL A 146 7.42 5.64 -4.42
C VAL A 146 7.59 6.17 -3.01
N PHE A 147 7.77 5.26 -2.07
CA PHE A 147 7.89 5.57 -0.65
C PHE A 147 9.07 4.85 -0.01
N SER A 148 9.67 5.43 1.03
CA SER A 148 10.72 4.77 1.82
C SER A 148 10.13 4.12 3.07
N VAL A 149 10.47 2.87 3.37
CA VAL A 149 10.06 2.21 4.62
C VAL A 149 11.21 2.22 5.63
N VAL A 150 12.38 1.87 5.14
CA VAL A 150 13.68 2.01 5.82
C VAL A 150 14.69 2.50 4.78
N PRO A 151 15.85 3.06 5.18
CA PRO A 151 16.81 3.62 4.24
C PRO A 151 17.26 2.69 3.09
N SER A 152 17.12 1.37 3.25
CA SER A 152 17.49 0.37 2.24
C SER A 152 16.31 -0.29 1.52
N LEU A 153 15.08 0.11 1.83
CA LEU A 153 13.84 -0.52 1.34
C LEU A 153 12.83 0.54 0.93
N LEU A 154 12.50 0.53 -0.36
CA LEU A 154 11.45 1.32 -0.96
C LEU A 154 10.19 0.46 -1.17
N VAL A 155 9.04 1.09 -1.07
CA VAL A 155 7.76 0.54 -1.50
C VAL A 155 7.29 1.31 -2.71
N VAL A 156 7.06 0.57 -3.79
CA VAL A 156 6.47 1.07 -5.01
C VAL A 156 5.00 0.69 -5.02
N ASP A 157 4.14 1.70 -5.08
CA ASP A 157 2.70 1.53 -5.16
C ASP A 157 2.20 1.91 -6.55
N VAL A 158 1.73 0.91 -7.29
CA VAL A 158 1.31 1.04 -8.68
C VAL A 158 -0.21 0.91 -8.73
N LYS A 159 -0.91 1.94 -9.18
CA LYS A 159 -2.38 1.97 -9.27
C LYS A 159 -2.83 2.22 -10.71
N LYS A 160 -3.96 1.65 -11.08
CA LYS A 160 -4.65 1.98 -12.33
C LYS A 160 -5.23 3.39 -12.23
N ASP A 161 -4.82 4.27 -13.13
CA ASP A 161 -5.28 5.66 -13.21
C ASP A 161 -6.29 5.86 -14.35
N GLY A 162 -6.44 4.86 -15.23
CA GLY A 162 -7.43 4.82 -16.29
C GLY A 162 -7.27 3.59 -17.19
N GLY A 163 -8.31 3.25 -17.95
CA GLY A 163 -8.31 2.08 -18.83
C GLY A 163 -8.86 0.81 -18.17
N ASP A 164 -8.73 -0.30 -18.89
CA ASP A 164 -9.29 -1.59 -18.52
C ASP A 164 -8.50 -2.29 -17.41
N ALA A 165 -9.21 -2.96 -16.49
CA ALA A 165 -8.58 -3.65 -15.38
C ALA A 165 -7.79 -4.90 -15.82
N MET A 166 -8.22 -5.61 -16.87
CA MET A 166 -7.49 -6.79 -17.35
C MET A 166 -6.17 -6.38 -18.01
N GLU A 167 -6.16 -5.28 -18.78
CA GLU A 167 -4.93 -4.72 -19.35
C GLU A 167 -3.95 -4.31 -18.25
N TYR A 168 -4.43 -3.74 -17.13
CA TYR A 168 -3.60 -3.45 -15.97
C TYR A 168 -2.95 -4.72 -15.38
N TRP A 169 -3.72 -5.78 -15.18
CA TRP A 169 -3.20 -7.04 -14.65
C TRP A 169 -2.20 -7.72 -15.59
N SER A 170 -2.44 -7.65 -16.91
CA SER A 170 -1.49 -8.11 -17.95
C SER A 170 -0.18 -7.34 -17.84
N PHE A 171 -0.24 -6.01 -17.81
CA PHE A 171 0.93 -5.15 -17.64
C PHE A 171 1.72 -5.49 -16.36
N CYS A 172 1.03 -5.64 -15.23
CA CYS A 172 1.66 -5.96 -13.96
C CYS A 172 2.40 -7.30 -13.98
N SER A 173 1.81 -8.32 -14.61
CA SER A 173 2.36 -9.69 -14.63
C SER A 173 3.38 -9.93 -15.74
N GLU A 174 3.16 -9.38 -16.94
CA GLU A 174 3.96 -9.66 -18.14
C GLU A 174 5.12 -8.69 -18.35
N GLU A 175 5.00 -7.45 -17.86
CA GLU A 175 6.02 -6.42 -18.09
C GLU A 175 6.64 -5.91 -16.79
N LEU A 176 5.82 -5.46 -15.85
CA LEU A 176 6.29 -4.81 -14.64
C LEU A 176 7.01 -5.81 -13.72
N GLN A 177 6.38 -6.93 -13.38
CA GLN A 177 6.98 -7.95 -12.51
C GLN A 177 8.31 -8.47 -13.07
N PRO A 178 8.45 -8.80 -14.37
CA PRO A 178 9.73 -9.13 -14.96
C PRO A 178 10.77 -8.00 -14.89
N ALA A 179 10.38 -6.75 -15.15
CA ALA A 179 11.29 -5.60 -15.10
C ALA A 179 11.80 -5.31 -13.68
N LEU A 180 11.03 -5.68 -12.65
CA LEU A 180 11.39 -5.50 -11.25
C LEU A 180 12.13 -6.70 -10.63
N LYS A 181 12.24 -7.83 -11.34
CA LYS A 181 12.77 -9.10 -10.80
C LYS A 181 14.14 -8.97 -10.12
N ASP A 182 15.01 -8.11 -10.65
CA ASP A 182 16.38 -7.95 -10.15
C ASP A 182 16.48 -7.03 -8.92
N ILE A 183 15.39 -6.32 -8.58
CA ILE A 183 15.38 -5.29 -7.53
C ILE A 183 14.34 -5.55 -6.45
N VAL A 184 13.36 -6.42 -6.71
CA VAL A 184 12.34 -6.81 -5.73
C VAL A 184 13.02 -7.47 -4.53
N TRP A 185 12.65 -6.99 -3.35
CA TRP A 185 13.08 -7.57 -2.10
C TRP A 185 12.57 -9.01 -1.98
N SER A 186 13.48 -9.97 -1.90
CA SER A 186 13.18 -11.35 -1.52
C SER A 186 13.70 -11.60 -0.10
N PRO A 187 12.90 -12.13 0.84
CA PRO A 187 13.44 -12.58 2.11
C PRO A 187 14.50 -13.66 1.82
N ALA A 188 15.63 -13.60 2.52
CA ALA A 188 16.57 -14.71 2.50
C ALA A 188 15.81 -15.97 2.94
N VAL A 189 15.73 -16.97 2.05
CA VAL A 189 15.14 -18.27 2.39
C VAL A 189 15.91 -18.80 3.59
N THR A 190 15.25 -18.86 4.74
CA THR A 190 15.76 -19.49 5.96
C THR A 190 15.13 -20.85 6.11
#